data_AF-A0A7V1V326-F1
#
_entry.id   AF-A0A7V1V326-F1
#
_cell.length_a   1.000
_cell.length_b   1.000
_cell.length_c   1.000
_cell.angle_alpha   90.00
_cell.angle_beta   90.00
_cell.angle_gamma   90.00
#
_symmetry.space_group_name_H-M   'P 1'
#
loop_
_entity.id
_entity.type
_entity.pdbx_description
1 polymer ?
#
loop_
_entity_poly.entity_id
_entity_poly.type
_entity_poly.pdbx_seq_one_letter_code
_entity_poly.pdbx_strand_id
1 'polypeptide(L)' 'MALVKLIEPQDEGKLALIRSLLDANGIPFFVHNEHFGSLYPGLSLPFNRRVVMVDDTDLIRAAVLVSGLTERNQSNAAG' A
#
# COMPACT_ATOMS: atom_id res chain seq x y z
N MET A 1 -3.86 -1.82 19.83
CA MET A 1 -4.33 -0.89 18.80
C MET A 1 -3.24 0.14 18.57
N ALA A 2 -2.21 -0.32 17.86
CA ALA A 2 -1.10 0.48 17.41
C ALA A 2 -1.06 0.38 15.88
N LEU A 3 -0.81 1.50 15.20
CA LEU A 3 -0.61 1.49 13.76
C LEU A 3 0.74 0.87 13.43
N VAL A 4 0.71 -0.21 12.66
CA VAL A 4 1.89 -0.95 12.21
C VAL A 4 2.05 -0.83 10.71
N LYS A 5 3.30 -0.82 10.24
CA LYS A 5 3.63 -0.75 8.82
C LYS A 5 3.20 -2.04 8.12
N LEU A 6 2.40 -1.90 7.06
CA LEU A 6 2.02 -2.99 6.18
C LEU A 6 2.98 -3.08 4.99
N ILE A 7 3.09 -2.00 4.20
CA ILE A 7 3.86 -2.00 2.95
C ILE A 7 4.24 -0.57 2.50
N GLU A 8 5.37 -0.46 1.81
CA GLU A 8 5.77 0.72 1.05
C GLU A 8 5.44 0.52 -0.44
N PRO A 9 4.37 1.13 -0.97
CA PRO A 9 4.12 1.13 -2.42
C PRO A 9 5.22 1.88 -3.16
N GLN A 10 5.63 1.33 -4.31
CA GLN A 10 6.69 1.90 -5.16
C GLN A 10 6.17 3.00 -6.09
N ASP A 11 4.87 2.98 -6.39
CA ASP A 11 4.21 3.91 -7.30
C ASP A 11 2.74 4.15 -6.89
N GLU A 12 2.12 5.16 -7.52
CA GLU A 12 0.73 5.57 -7.27
C GLU A 12 -0.28 4.48 -7.64
N GLY A 13 -0.04 3.73 -8.71
CA GLY A 13 -0.93 2.67 -9.17
C GLY A 13 -1.02 1.53 -8.16
N LYS A 14 0.14 1.10 -7.63
CA LYS A 14 0.22 0.09 -6.58
C LYS A 14 -0.44 0.58 -5.29
N LEU A 15 -0.25 1.85 -4.92
CA LEU A 15 -0.95 2.45 -3.78
C LEU A 15 -2.48 2.42 -3.97
N ALA A 16 -2.98 2.84 -5.13
CA ALA A 16 -4.42 2.84 -5.44
C ALA A 16 -5.01 1.42 -5.37
N LEU A 17 -4.29 0.42 -5.89
CA LEU A 17 -4.70 -0.98 -5.81
C LEU A 17 -4.75 -1.49 -4.36
N ILE A 18 -3.74 -1.18 -3.55
CA ILE A 18 -3.72 -1.57 -2.13
C ILE A 18 -4.88 -0.92 -1.37
N ARG A 19 -5.14 0.37 -1.60
CA ARG A 19 -6.28 1.10 -0.99
C ARG A 19 -7.60 0.41 -1.32
N SER A 20 -7.86 0.20 -2.62
CA SER A 20 -9.07 -0.47 -3.09
C SER A 20 -9.25 -1.85 -2.47
N LEU A 21 -8.17 -2.62 -2.31
CA LEU A 21 -8.21 -3.94 -1.71
C LEU A 21 -8.54 -3.89 -0.22
N LEU A 22 -7.95 -2.97 0.53
CA LEU A 22 -8.23 -2.79 1.96
C LEU A 22 -9.65 -2.27 2.18
N ASP A 23 -10.08 -1.27 1.40
CA ASP A 23 -11.43 -0.72 1.40
C ASP A 23 -12.48 -1.81 1.13
N ALA A 24 -12.28 -2.62 0.07
CA ALA A 24 -13.19 -3.70 -0.29
C ALA A 24 -13.31 -4.79 0.79
N ASN A 25 -12.30 -4.94 1.66
CA ASN A 25 -12.30 -5.91 2.75
C ASN A 25 -12.67 -5.30 4.11
N GLY A 26 -13.00 -4.01 4.15
CA GLY A 26 -13.36 -3.28 5.37
C GLY A 26 -12.22 -3.17 6.38
N ILE A 27 -10.97 -3.11 5.91
CA ILE A 27 -9.79 -2.98 6.76
C ILE A 27 -9.43 -1.49 6.88
N PRO A 28 -9.52 -0.88 8.06
CA PRO A 28 -9.08 0.50 8.27
C PRO A 28 -7.57 0.63 8.04
N PHE A 29 -7.17 1.64 7.27
CA PHE A 29 -5.77 1.91 7.01
C PHE A 29 -5.45 3.40 7.06
N PHE A 30 -4.18 3.69 7.24
CA PHE A 30 -3.63 5.04 7.20
C PHE A 30 -2.46 5.08 6.22
N VAL A 31 -2.36 6.15 5.42
CA VAL A 31 -1.24 6.34 4.49
C VAL A 31 -0.36 7.48 4.98
N HIS A 32 0.81 7.13 5.51
CA HIS A 32 1.83 8.10 5.85
C HIS A 32 2.42 8.71 4.57
N ASN A 33 2.70 10.01 4.57
CA ASN A 33 3.23 10.79 3.44
C ASN A 33 2.34 10.86 2.18
N GLU A 34 1.02 10.69 2.31
CA GLU A 34 0.06 10.72 1.20
C GLU A 34 0.16 11.98 0.30
N HIS A 35 0.48 13.14 0.88
CA HIS A 35 0.50 14.42 0.16
C HIS A 35 1.87 14.85 -0.36
N PHE A 36 2.92 14.04 -0.18
CA PHE A 36 4.24 14.37 -0.72
C PHE A 36 4.29 14.02 -2.22
N GLY A 37 4.03 15.00 -3.09
CA GLY A 37 4.14 14.87 -4.56
C GLY A 37 2.94 15.31 -5.41
N SER A 38 1.96 16.06 -4.87
CA SER A 38 0.72 16.37 -5.60
C SER A 38 0.82 17.39 -6.75
N LEU A 39 2.00 17.95 -7.04
CA LEU A 39 2.18 18.92 -8.15
C LEU A 39 3.39 18.67 -9.05
N TYR A 40 4.39 17.90 -8.60
CA TYR A 40 5.53 17.48 -9.41
C TYR A 40 5.92 16.07 -8.96
N PRO A 41 6.23 15.14 -9.89
CA PRO A 41 6.90 13.88 -9.54
C PRO A 41 8.30 14.23 -9.05
N GLY A 42 8.39 14.64 -7.77
CA GLY A 42 9.63 14.97 -7.11
C GLY A 42 10.51 13.73 -7.00
N LEU A 43 11.81 13.96 -6.93
CA LEU A 43 12.81 12.92 -6.71
C LEU A 43 12.37 12.01 -5.54
N SER A 44 12.29 10.69 -5.78
CA SER A 44 11.92 9.72 -4.75
C SER A 44 13.07 9.60 -3.73
N LEU A 45 12.99 10.39 -2.66
CA LEU A 45 13.95 10.33 -1.55
C LEU A 45 13.49 9.30 -0.51
N PRO A 46 14.42 8.64 0.22
CA PRO A 46 14.09 7.62 1.22
C PRO A 46 13.07 8.07 2.28
N PHE A 47 13.08 9.36 2.61
CA PHE A 47 12.24 9.96 3.65
C PHE A 47 10.84 10.37 3.15
N ASN A 48 10.59 10.35 1.84
CA ASN A 48 9.33 10.78 1.23
C ASN A 48 8.46 9.61 0.75
N ARG A 49 8.86 8.38 1.10
CA ARG A 49 8.13 7.19 0.70
C ARG A 49 6.80 7.14 1.44
N ARG A 50 5.77 6.75 0.69
CA ARG A 50 4.45 6.53 1.26
C ARG A 50 4.45 5.18 1.95
N VAL A 51 3.85 5.13 3.13
CA VAL A 51 3.77 3.91 3.93
C VAL A 51 2.31 3.65 4.25
N VAL A 52 1.81 2.50 3.82
CA VAL A 52 0.49 2.02 4.22
C VAL A 52 0.63 1.37 5.59
N MET A 53 -0.19 1.82 6.53
CA MET A 53 -0.24 1.35 7.91
C MET A 53 -1.64 0.83 8.21
N VAL A 54 -1.72 -0.20 9.05
CA VAL A 54 -2.98 -0.80 9.52
C VAL A 54 -2.92 -1.00 11.03
N ASP A 55 -4.05 -1.27 11.67
CA ASP A 55 -4.04 -1.67 13.08
C ASP A 55 -3.32 -3.03 13.25
N ASP A 56 -2.65 -3.21 14.39
CA ASP A 56 -1.92 -4.43 14.72
C ASP A 56 -2.81 -5.68 14.67
N THR A 57 -4.09 -5.54 14.97
CA THR A 57 -5.07 -6.64 14.90
C THR A 57 -5.38 -7.09 13.46
N ASP A 58 -5.26 -6.18 12.48
CA ASP A 58 -5.57 -6.45 11.07
C ASP A 58 -4.32 -6.76 10.23
N LEU A 59 -3.12 -6.67 10.81
CA LEU A 59 -1.85 -6.85 10.08
C LEU A 59 -1.78 -8.16 9.30
N ILE A 60 -2.10 -9.28 9.94
CA ILE A 60 -2.01 -10.61 9.30
C ILE A 60 -2.99 -10.69 8.13
N ARG A 61 -4.23 -10.23 8.33
CA ARG A 61 -5.27 -10.27 7.30
C ARG A 61 -4.90 -9.39 6.11
N ALA A 62 -4.46 -8.16 6.37
CA ALA A 62 -4.01 -7.23 5.35
C ALA A 62 -2.78 -7.76 4.59
N ALA A 63 -1.82 -8.38 5.28
CA ALA A 63 -0.62 -8.95 4.66
C ALA A 63 -0.96 -10.07 3.67
N VAL A 64 -1.90 -10.96 4.02
CA VAL A 64 -2.34 -12.04 3.12
C VAL A 64 -2.98 -11.47 1.84
N LEU A 65 -3.85 -10.47 1.98
CA LEU A 65 -4.51 -9.82 0.84
C LEU A 65 -3.49 -9.16 -0.11
N VAL A 66 -2.54 -8.40 0.43
CA VAL A 66 -1.53 -7.70 -0.36
C VAL A 66 -0.54 -8.67 -1.03
N SER A 67 -0.20 -9.77 -0.37
CA SER A 67 0.69 -10.81 -0.92
C SER A 67 0.07 -11.46 -2.17
N GLY A 68 -1.22 -11.81 -2.11
CA GLY A 68 -1.95 -12.38 -3.25
C GLY A 68 -2.19 -11.39 -4.41
N LEU A 69 -2.01 -10.09 -4.21
CA LEU A 69 -2.02 -9.08 -5.28
C LEU A 69 -0.68 -9.02 -6.02
N THR A 70 0.43 -9.25 -5.30
CA THR A 70 1.79 -9.24 -5.88
C THR A 70 2.01 -10.45 -6.78
N GLU A 71 1.44 -11.60 -6.44
CA GLU A 71 1.53 -12.82 -7.25
C GLU A 71 0.65 -12.75 -8.52
N ARG A 72 -0.57 -12.21 -8.42
CA ARG A 72 -1.47 -12.05 -9.58
C ARG A 72 -0.94 -11.11 -10.66
N ASN A 73 -0.16 -10.11 -10.29
CA ASN A 73 0.47 -9.22 -11.27
C ASN A 73 1.65 -9.87 -12.02
N GLN A 74 2.28 -10.92 -11.50
CA GLN A 74 3.35 -11.64 -12.23
C GLN A 74 2.77 -12.54 -13.33
N SER A 75 1.59 -13.12 -13.12
CA SER A 75 0.92 -13.96 -14.12
C SER A 75 0.39 -13.20 -15.34
N ASN A 76 0.19 -11.87 -15.24
CA ASN A 76 -0.39 -11.06 -16.33
C ASN A 76 0.66 -10.31 -17.17
N ALA A 77 1.95 -10.47 -16.87
CA ALA A 77 3.05 -9.82 -17.59
C ALA A 77 3.80 -10.76 -18.56
N ALA A 78 3.35 -12.02 -18.70
CA ALA A 78 3.95 -13.05 -19.55
C ALA A 78 3.05 -13.46 -20.75
N GLY A 79 2.07 -12.62 -21.11
CA GLY A 79 1.14 -12.84 -22.23
C GLY A 79 1.33 -11.83 -23.34
#